data_AF-A0A918PSD5-F1
#
_entry.id   AF-A0A918PSD5-F1
#
_cell.length_a   1.000
_cell.length_b   1.000
_cell.length_c   1.000
_cell.angle_alpha   90.00
_cell.angle_beta   90.00
_cell.angle_gamma   90.00
#
_symmetry.space_group_name_H-M   'P 1'
#
loop_
_entity.id
_entity.type
_entity.pdbx_description
1 polymer ?
#
loop_
_entity_poly.entity_id
_entity_poly.type
_entity_poly.pdbx_seq_one_letter_code
_entity_poly.pdbx_strand_id
1 'polypeptide(L)'
;MVALTLRITGRELPGSVCGEWTDVHIGTQRGREPDQLVRADAAEAVFEIPLSTVTAADGGVDFRGPHVQGRRGARFVYLTWGELPPGGEFAVFRRAKLFLADLPEAAIASGGTAETAVALTDSQGLPLCAALRPPLISWSTS
;
A
#
# COMPACT_ATOMS: atom_id res chain seq x y z
N MET A 1 -14.17 -4.29 -17.70
CA MET A 1 -13.01 -4.21 -16.79
C MET A 1 -12.37 -2.87 -17.04
N VAL A 2 -12.21 -2.03 -16.01
CA VAL A 2 -11.58 -0.71 -16.14
C VAL A 2 -10.22 -0.75 -15.47
N ALA A 3 -9.19 -0.19 -16.10
CA ALA A 3 -7.85 -0.13 -15.55
C ALA A 3 -7.72 1.08 -14.60
N LEU A 4 -7.08 0.86 -13.46
CA LEU A 4 -6.81 1.89 -12.45
C LEU A 4 -5.38 1.70 -11.93
N THR A 5 -4.66 2.79 -11.75
CA THR A 5 -3.38 2.82 -11.04
C THR A 5 -3.58 3.43 -9.67
N LEU A 6 -3.10 2.75 -8.62
CA LEU A 6 -2.94 3.37 -7.31
C LEU A 6 -1.55 3.94 -7.20
N ARG A 7 -1.43 5.23 -6.90
CA ARG A 7 -0.16 5.87 -6.58
C ARG A 7 -0.14 6.23 -5.10
N ILE A 8 0.78 5.63 -4.36
CA ILE A 8 0.91 5.83 -2.91
C ILE A 8 2.25 6.52 -2.66
N THR A 9 2.20 7.69 -2.04
CA THR A 9 3.40 8.44 -1.64
C THR A 9 3.58 8.36 -0.12
N GLY A 10 4.51 7.53 0.31
CA GLY A 10 4.94 7.41 1.68
C GLY A 10 5.92 8.51 2.08
N ARG A 11 5.66 9.15 3.23
CA ARG A 11 6.51 10.16 3.87
C ARG A 11 6.73 9.80 5.33
N GLU A 12 7.66 10.50 5.99
CA GLU A 12 7.97 10.25 7.41
C GLU A 12 8.26 8.77 7.64
N LEU A 13 9.25 8.23 6.93
CA LEU A 13 9.63 6.83 7.02
C LEU A 13 10.32 6.55 8.37
N PRO A 14 10.22 5.33 8.91
CA PRO A 14 10.65 5.03 10.30
C PRO A 14 12.17 4.99 10.49
N GLY A 15 12.95 5.15 9.40
CA GLY A 15 14.40 5.01 9.42
C GLY A 15 14.84 3.58 9.12
N SER A 16 16.11 3.43 8.73
CA SER A 16 16.75 2.14 8.46
C SER A 16 17.01 1.33 9.74
N VAL A 17 16.88 1.97 10.90
CA VAL A 17 16.84 1.35 12.23
C VAL A 17 15.63 1.91 12.97
N CYS A 18 14.72 1.04 13.41
CA CYS A 18 13.58 1.42 14.24
C CYS A 18 13.25 0.28 15.21
N GLY A 19 13.02 0.61 16.49
CA GLY A 19 12.86 -0.42 17.52
C GLY A 19 14.08 -1.35 17.59
N GLU A 20 13.84 -2.65 17.41
CA GLU A 20 14.87 -3.70 17.37
C GLU A 20 15.34 -4.05 15.95
N TRP A 21 14.71 -3.49 14.92
CA TRP A 21 14.94 -3.86 13.52
C TRP A 21 16.01 -2.98 12.86
N THR A 22 16.80 -3.61 11.99
CA THR A 22 17.89 -2.98 11.23
C THR A 22 17.76 -3.26 9.74
N ASP A 23 18.43 -2.48 8.89
CA ASP A 23 18.28 -2.54 7.43
C ASP A 23 16.81 -2.58 6.99
N VAL A 24 15.99 -1.74 7.63
CA VAL A 24 14.55 -1.72 7.42
C VAL A 24 14.23 -1.19 6.03
N HIS A 25 13.35 -1.91 5.33
CA HIS A 25 12.76 -1.50 4.06
C HIS A 25 11.24 -1.53 4.16
N ILE A 26 10.60 -0.70 3.34
CA ILE A 26 9.16 -0.74 3.07
C ILE A 26 8.94 -1.13 1.62
N GLY A 27 7.88 -1.88 1.34
CA GLY A 27 7.40 -2.06 -0.02
C GLY A 27 5.92 -2.43 -0.07
N THR A 28 5.51 -2.85 -1.26
CA THR A 28 4.19 -3.44 -1.51
C THR A 28 4.26 -4.96 -1.39
N GLN A 29 3.10 -5.64 -1.44
CA GLN A 29 3.05 -7.10 -1.46
C GLN A 29 2.30 -7.61 -2.70
N ARG A 30 2.99 -8.41 -3.52
CA ARG A 30 2.45 -9.08 -4.71
C ARG A 30 2.20 -10.56 -4.39
N GLY A 31 0.93 -10.93 -4.21
CA GLY A 31 0.58 -12.27 -3.73
C GLY A 31 1.18 -12.52 -2.34
N ARG A 32 2.21 -13.36 -2.24
CA ARG A 32 2.94 -13.62 -0.97
C ARG A 32 4.31 -12.94 -0.91
N GLU A 33 4.78 -12.40 -2.03
CA GLU A 33 6.13 -11.85 -2.15
C GLU A 33 6.13 -10.33 -1.90
N PRO A 34 7.20 -9.78 -1.30
CA PRO A 34 7.43 -8.34 -1.31
C PRO A 34 7.69 -7.84 -2.73
N ASP A 35 7.36 -6.58 -2.99
CA ASP A 35 7.58 -5.93 -4.28
C ASP A 35 7.82 -4.42 -4.09
N GLN A 36 8.52 -3.78 -5.02
CA GLN A 36 8.85 -2.34 -4.96
C GLN A 36 9.50 -1.92 -3.63
N LEU A 37 10.52 -2.64 -3.15
CA LEU A 37 11.19 -2.32 -1.88
C LEU A 37 11.96 -1.00 -1.96
N VAL A 38 11.83 -0.17 -0.91
CA VAL A 38 12.49 1.11 -0.71
C VAL A 38 13.08 1.11 0.70
N ARG A 39 14.31 1.62 0.86
CA ARG A 39 14.92 1.79 2.18
C ARG A 39 14.07 2.70 3.07
N ALA A 40 13.90 2.31 4.33
CA ALA A 40 13.08 3.06 5.28
C ALA A 40 13.73 4.37 5.78
N ASP A 41 14.93 4.73 5.32
CA ASP A 41 15.53 6.06 5.53
C ASP A 41 15.58 6.92 4.25
N ALA A 42 14.90 6.50 3.19
CA ALA A 42 14.68 7.36 2.04
C ALA A 42 13.81 8.57 2.41
N ALA A 43 13.97 9.68 1.67
CA ALA A 43 13.14 10.87 1.86
C ALA A 43 11.66 10.60 1.60
N GLU A 44 11.37 9.72 0.64
CA GLU A 44 10.03 9.28 0.28
C GLU A 44 10.06 7.85 -0.28
N ALA A 45 8.91 7.17 -0.25
CA ALA A 45 8.67 5.92 -0.95
C ALA A 45 7.45 6.06 -1.83
N VAL A 46 7.61 5.88 -3.15
CA VAL A 46 6.52 6.01 -4.12
C VAL A 46 6.23 4.64 -4.70
N PHE A 47 4.96 4.22 -4.62
CA PHE A 47 4.49 2.94 -5.15
C PHE A 47 3.42 3.18 -6.21
N GLU A 48 3.54 2.47 -7.33
CA GLU A 48 2.54 2.43 -8.38
C GLU A 48 2.01 1.01 -8.54
N ILE A 49 0.72 0.82 -8.29
CA ILE A 49 0.07 -0.48 -8.26
C ILE A 49 -1.02 -0.52 -9.32
N PRO A 50 -0.80 -1.21 -10.45
CA PRO A 50 -1.83 -1.42 -11.44
C PRO A 50 -2.86 -2.42 -10.92
N LEU A 51 -4.13 -2.08 -11.03
CA LEU A 51 -5.26 -2.95 -10.74
C LEU A 51 -6.38 -2.74 -11.75
N SER A 52 -7.40 -3.58 -11.67
CA SER A 52 -8.61 -3.42 -12.47
C SER A 52 -9.87 -3.56 -11.65
N THR A 53 -10.92 -2.87 -12.09
CA THR A 53 -12.26 -2.95 -11.52
C THR A 53 -13.16 -3.78 -12.42
N VAL A 54 -14.00 -4.60 -11.79
CA VAL A 54 -15.00 -5.43 -12.46
C VAL A 54 -16.34 -5.27 -11.76
N THR A 55 -17.42 -5.24 -12.54
CA THR A 55 -18.79 -5.30 -11.99
C THR A 55 -19.07 -6.73 -11.55
N ALA A 56 -19.40 -6.91 -10.28
CA ALA A 56 -19.82 -8.17 -9.70
C ALA A 56 -21.28 -8.48 -10.08
N ALA A 57 -21.70 -9.73 -9.89
CA ALA A 57 -23.04 -10.19 -10.23
C ALA A 57 -24.16 -9.47 -9.44
N ASP A 58 -23.83 -8.93 -8.27
CA ASP A 58 -24.73 -8.11 -7.45
C ASP A 58 -24.73 -6.62 -7.83
N GLY A 59 -24.07 -6.26 -8.93
CA GLY A 59 -23.93 -4.87 -9.40
C GLY A 59 -22.84 -4.07 -8.68
N GLY A 60 -22.21 -4.62 -7.64
CA GLY A 60 -21.12 -3.96 -6.92
C GLY A 60 -19.80 -3.94 -7.68
N VAL A 61 -18.84 -3.14 -7.21
CA VAL A 61 -17.47 -3.12 -7.75
C VAL A 61 -16.60 -4.13 -7.00
N ASP A 62 -15.84 -4.95 -7.73
CA ASP A 62 -14.76 -5.76 -7.19
C ASP A 62 -13.42 -5.35 -7.83
N PHE A 63 -12.35 -5.49 -7.06
CA PHE A 63 -11.00 -5.12 -7.48
C PHE A 63 -10.18 -6.38 -7.76
N ARG A 64 -9.37 -6.33 -8.81
CA ARG A 64 -8.52 -7.42 -9.27
C ARG A 64 -7.12 -6.90 -9.54
N GLY A 65 -6.14 -7.75 -9.32
CA GLY A 65 -4.75 -7.41 -9.53
C GLY A 65 -3.86 -8.28 -8.64
N PRO A 66 -2.57 -8.35 -8.97
CA PRO A 66 -1.63 -9.23 -8.28
C PRO A 66 -1.24 -8.72 -6.88
N HIS A 67 -1.40 -7.43 -6.62
CA HIS A 67 -1.24 -6.83 -5.28
C HIS A 67 -2.56 -6.75 -4.50
N VAL A 68 -3.69 -7.06 -5.14
CA VAL A 68 -5.02 -6.99 -4.51
C VAL A 68 -5.23 -8.21 -3.62
N GLN A 69 -5.53 -7.95 -2.35
CA GLN A 69 -5.70 -8.93 -1.29
C GLN A 69 -7.12 -8.88 -0.71
N GLY A 70 -7.43 -9.85 0.15
CA GLY A 70 -8.70 -9.89 0.87
C GLY A 70 -9.84 -10.44 0.02
N ARG A 71 -11.01 -10.63 0.66
CA ARG A 71 -12.23 -11.07 -0.02
C ARG A 71 -12.94 -9.92 -0.72
N ARG A 72 -13.82 -10.25 -1.66
CA ARG A 72 -14.73 -9.27 -2.29
C ARG A 72 -15.47 -8.46 -1.22
N GLY A 73 -15.58 -7.15 -1.43
CA GLY A 73 -16.15 -6.19 -0.46
C GLY A 73 -15.19 -5.76 0.68
N ALA A 74 -14.02 -6.39 0.79
CA ALA A 74 -12.98 -6.02 1.74
C ALA A 74 -11.59 -6.10 1.09
N ARG A 75 -11.51 -5.62 -0.16
CA ARG A 75 -10.25 -5.62 -0.93
C ARG A 75 -9.31 -4.55 -0.40
N PHE A 76 -8.02 -4.88 -0.37
CA PHE A 76 -6.97 -3.98 0.08
C PHE A 76 -5.65 -4.30 -0.63
N VAL A 77 -4.68 -3.40 -0.53
CA VAL A 77 -3.25 -3.66 -0.83
C VAL A 77 -2.44 -3.55 0.46
N TYR A 78 -1.32 -4.26 0.53
CA TYR A 78 -0.40 -4.15 1.67
C TYR A 78 0.68 -3.12 1.40
N LEU A 79 0.98 -2.32 2.42
CA LEU A 79 2.34 -1.83 2.67
C LEU A 79 2.98 -2.78 3.68
N THR A 80 4.21 -3.19 3.44
CA THR A 80 4.93 -4.16 4.25
C THR A 80 6.30 -3.65 4.62
N TRP A 81 6.68 -3.84 5.88
CA TRP A 81 8.01 -3.55 6.41
C TRP A 81 8.71 -4.84 6.77
N GLY A 82 10.01 -4.86 6.52
CA GLY A 82 10.87 -5.99 6.82
C GLY A 82 12.34 -5.59 6.85
N GLU A 83 13.15 -6.45 7.44
CA GLU A 83 14.60 -6.34 7.39
C GLU A 83 15.09 -6.94 6.06
N LEU A 84 16.04 -6.26 5.41
CA LEU A 84 16.72 -6.76 4.22
C LEU A 84 18.22 -6.52 4.36
N PRO A 85 18.93 -7.35 5.13
CA PRO A 85 20.38 -7.23 5.25
C PRO A 85 21.05 -7.52 3.89
N PRO A 86 22.25 -6.97 3.63
CA PRO A 86 22.98 -7.22 2.39
C PRO A 86 23.16 -8.71 2.10
N GLY A 87 22.65 -9.17 0.95
CA GLY A 87 22.72 -10.58 0.53
C GLY A 87 21.75 -11.52 1.25
N GLY A 88 20.87 -11.00 2.11
CA GLY A 88 19.83 -11.78 2.78
C GLY A 88 18.48 -11.74 2.06
N GLU A 89 17.50 -12.41 2.66
CA GLU A 89 16.09 -12.38 2.23
C GLU A 89 15.30 -11.34 3.01
N PHE A 90 14.21 -10.85 2.41
CA PHE A 90 13.33 -9.89 3.07
C PHE A 90 12.49 -10.57 4.17
N ALA A 91 12.75 -10.23 5.42
CA ALA A 91 12.04 -10.76 6.57
C ALA A 91 10.96 -9.78 7.04
N VAL A 92 9.70 -10.04 6.65
CA VAL A 92 8.56 -9.19 7.03
C VAL A 92 8.32 -9.25 8.53
N PHE A 93 8.22 -8.09 9.18
CA PHE A 93 7.82 -7.99 10.60
C PHE A 93 6.57 -7.14 10.83
N ARG A 94 6.16 -6.28 9.88
CA ARG A 94 4.98 -5.41 10.06
C ARG A 94 4.29 -5.07 8.75
N ARG A 95 2.97 -4.80 8.80
CA ARG A 95 2.14 -4.49 7.62
C ARG A 95 1.05 -3.46 7.95
N ALA A 96 0.66 -2.70 6.93
CA ALA A 96 -0.53 -1.85 6.92
C ALA A 96 -1.43 -2.23 5.73
N LYS A 97 -2.74 -2.05 5.89
CA LYS A 97 -3.72 -2.38 4.85
C LYS A 97 -4.35 -1.11 4.32
N LEU A 98 -4.16 -0.82 3.05
CA LEU A 98 -4.87 0.25 2.37
C LEU A 98 -6.11 -0.33 1.69
N PHE A 99 -7.28 0.05 2.19
CA PHE A 99 -8.55 -0.51 1.71
C PHE A 99 -9.02 0.20 0.44
N LEU A 100 -9.47 -0.59 -0.54
CA LEU A 100 -9.89 -0.09 -1.85
C LEU A 100 -11.35 0.37 -1.87
N ALA A 101 -12.12 0.03 -0.83
CA ALA A 101 -13.51 0.46 -0.69
C ALA A 101 -13.63 1.99 -0.49
N ASP A 102 -12.55 2.65 -0.09
CA ASP A 102 -12.51 4.08 0.18
C ASP A 102 -12.02 4.90 -1.03
N LEU A 103 -11.82 4.27 -2.20
CA LEU A 103 -11.42 4.94 -3.44
C LEU A 103 -12.55 5.84 -3.98
N PRO A 104 -12.24 7.00 -4.59
CA PRO A 104 -13.24 7.85 -5.20
C PRO A 104 -13.96 7.14 -6.34
N GLU A 105 -15.29 7.24 -6.39
CA GLU A 105 -16.12 6.66 -7.47
C GLU A 105 -15.68 7.16 -8.85
N ALA A 106 -15.27 8.43 -8.95
CA ALA A 106 -14.76 9.01 -10.19
C ALA A 106 -13.55 8.23 -10.73
N ALA A 107 -12.58 7.88 -9.87
CA ALA A 107 -11.41 7.09 -10.27
C ALA A 107 -11.80 5.69 -10.77
N ILE A 108 -12.75 5.06 -10.06
CA ILE A 108 -13.27 3.74 -10.39
C ILE A 108 -13.99 3.75 -11.76
N ALA A 109 -14.74 4.82 -12.05
CA ALA A 109 -15.58 4.93 -13.24
C ALA A 109 -14.79 5.32 -14.49
N SER A 110 -13.91 6.31 -14.41
CA SER A 110 -13.15 6.79 -15.57
C SER A 110 -11.99 5.87 -15.96
N GLY A 111 -11.47 5.12 -14.99
CA GLY A 111 -10.09 4.65 -15.07
C GLY A 111 -9.12 5.83 -15.00
N GLY A 112 -7.86 5.56 -14.63
CA GLY A 112 -6.87 6.62 -14.40
C GLY A 112 -6.04 6.34 -13.16
N THR A 113 -5.62 7.39 -12.46
CA THR A 113 -4.81 7.25 -11.25
C THR A 113 -5.56 7.76 -10.03
N ALA A 114 -5.61 6.92 -8.98
CA ALA A 114 -6.01 7.34 -7.65
C ALA A 114 -4.77 7.50 -6.78
N GLU A 115 -4.61 8.68 -6.19
CA GLU A 115 -3.40 9.06 -5.46
C GLU A 115 -3.69 9.29 -3.99
N THR A 116 -2.76 8.90 -3.13
CA THR A 116 -2.78 9.26 -1.71
C THR A 116 -1.37 9.44 -1.16
N ALA A 117 -1.25 10.27 -0.13
CA ALA A 117 -0.06 10.36 0.71
C ALA A 117 -0.31 9.71 2.07
N VAL A 118 0.73 9.17 2.70
CA VAL A 118 0.64 8.53 4.02
C VAL A 118 1.93 8.78 4.81
N ALA A 119 1.79 9.17 6.08
CA ALA A 119 2.90 9.14 7.04
C ALA A 119 3.15 7.67 7.44
N LEU A 120 4.36 7.18 7.26
CA LEU A 120 4.70 5.76 7.38
C LEU A 120 5.19 5.35 8.77
N THR A 121 5.23 6.30 9.70
CA THR A 121 5.67 6.12 11.08
C THR A 121 4.53 6.46 12.03
N ASP A 122 4.37 5.67 13.10
CA ASP A 122 3.42 5.92 14.17
C ASP A 122 3.98 6.87 15.24
N SER A 123 3.15 7.23 16.21
CA SER A 123 3.54 8.14 17.31
C SER A 123 4.71 7.66 18.17
N GLN A 124 5.10 6.39 18.06
CA GLN A 124 6.21 5.79 18.82
C GLN A 124 7.50 5.70 17.99
N GLY A 125 7.51 6.25 16.77
CA GLY A 125 8.66 6.14 15.87
C GLY A 125 8.79 4.76 15.20
N LEU A 126 7.75 3.93 15.25
CA LEU A 126 7.73 2.60 14.64
C LEU A 126 6.92 2.61 13.35
N PRO A 127 7.08 1.60 12.47
CA PRO A 127 6.32 1.61 11.23
C PRO A 127 4.80 1.58 11.49
N LEU A 128 4.05 2.36 10.71
CA LEU A 128 2.62 2.50 10.88
C LEU A 128 1.89 1.17 10.65
N CYS A 129 1.33 0.57 11.71
CA CYS A 129 0.49 -0.63 11.61
C CYS A 129 -0.99 -0.23 11.68
N ALA A 130 -1.62 0.01 10.53
CA ALA A 130 -2.98 0.52 10.49
C ALA A 130 -3.82 -0.05 9.33
N ALA A 131 -5.14 0.08 9.48
CA ALA A 131 -6.06 0.13 8.35
C ALA A 131 -6.01 1.55 7.78
N LEU A 132 -5.29 1.74 6.67
CA LEU A 132 -5.19 3.01 5.97
C LEU A 132 -6.50 3.28 5.26
N ARG A 133 -7.29 4.15 5.88
CA ARG A 133 -8.59 4.67 5.46
C ARG A 133 -8.69 6.12 5.91
N PRO A 134 -9.64 6.93 5.40
CA PRO A 134 -9.93 8.23 6.01
C PRO A 134 -10.19 8.11 7.52
N PRO A 135 -9.67 9.01 8.36
CA PRO A 135 -8.92 10.23 8.01
C PRO A 135 -7.40 10.07 7.89
N LEU A 136 -6.84 8.86 8.04
CA LEU A 136 -5.38 8.63 7.95
C LEU A 136 -4.83 8.88 6.54
N ILE A 137 -5.68 8.72 5.53
CA ILE A 137 -5.37 8.99 4.13
C ILE A 137 -6.53 9.74 3.47
N SER A 138 -6.21 10.50 2.44
CA SER A 138 -7.19 11.19 1.58
C SER A 138 -6.83 10.94 0.12
N TRP A 139 -7.85 10.68 -0.69
CA TRP A 139 -7.67 10.38 -2.10
C TRP A 139 -7.82 11.60 -3.00
N SER A 140 -6.99 11.66 -4.03
CA SER A 140 -7.19 12.52 -5.21
C SER A 140 -7.15 11.69 -6.48
N THR A 141 -7.63 12.26 -7.58
CA THR A 141 -7.66 11.61 -8.90
C THR A 141 -6.93 12.45 -9.92
N SER A 142 -6.20 11.80 -10.83
CA SER A 142 -5.51 12.42 -11.97
C SER A 142 -5.74 11.65 -13.28
#